data_AF-A0A7W8JM73-F1
#
_entry.id   AF-A0A7W8JM73-F1
#
_cell.length_a   1.000
_cell.length_b   1.000
_cell.length_c   1.000
_cell.angle_alpha   90.00
_cell.angle_beta   90.00
_cell.angle_gamma   90.00
#
_symmetry.space_group_name_H-M   'P 1'
#
loop_
_entity.id
_entity.type
_entity.pdbx_description
1 polymer ?
#
loop_
_entity_poly.entity_id
_entity_poly.type
_entity_poly.pdbx_seq_one_letter_code
_entity_poly.pdbx_strand_id
1 'polypeptide(L)' 'MEIFDIPFNPDAAHGWTVPIPRDGEKRFVSRTDALAFAQMLAKDESISQRTNNYLCVEGGDKHWRLFTADLMPVG' A
#
# COMPACT_ATOMS: atom_id res chain seq x y z
N MET A 1 -10.15 -6.07 6.91
CA MET A 1 -9.73 -4.66 6.86
C MET A 1 -8.25 -4.62 7.13
N GLU A 2 -7.50 -4.34 6.08
CA GLU A 2 -6.06 -4.17 6.12
C GLU A 2 -5.67 -2.82 5.53
N ILE A 3 -4.54 -2.30 6.00
CA ILE A 3 -3.96 -1.04 5.55
C ILE A 3 -2.58 -1.35 4.99
N PHE A 4 -2.36 -0.98 3.74
CA PHE A 4 -1.07 -1.12 3.07
C PHE A 4 -0.32 0.22 3.14
N ASP A 5 0.70 0.27 4.00
CA ASP A 5 1.50 1.47 4.20
C ASP A 5 2.59 1.61 3.12
N ILE A 6 2.67 2.79 2.49
CA ILE A 6 3.67 3.09 1.44
C ILE A 6 4.40 4.40 1.82
N PRO A 7 5.60 4.31 2.41
CA PRO A 7 6.36 5.49 2.81
C PRO A 7 6.86 6.29 1.60
N PHE A 8 7.21 7.56 1.83
CA PHE A 8 7.76 8.43 0.79
C PHE A 8 9.17 8.00 0.42
N ASN A 9 9.98 7.74 1.44
CA ASN A 9 11.35 7.28 1.30
C ASN A 9 11.41 5.75 1.40
N PRO A 10 12.40 5.11 0.73
CA PRO A 10 12.65 3.69 0.91
C PRO A 10 13.17 3.39 2.33
N ASP A 11 13.08 2.12 2.72
CA ASP A 11 13.63 1.59 3.97
C ASP A 11 15.17 1.61 4.00
N ALA A 12 15.74 1.11 5.11
CA ALA A 12 17.19 1.03 5.30
C ALA A 12 17.91 0.13 4.27
N ALA A 13 17.18 -0.76 3.59
CA ALA A 13 17.68 -1.59 2.50
C ALA A 13 17.47 -0.96 1.12
N HIS A 14 17.12 0.33 1.07
CA HIS A 14 16.87 1.11 -0.14
C HIS A 14 15.70 0.58 -1.00
N GLY A 15 14.69 -0.04 -0.39
CA GLY A 15 13.48 -0.48 -1.09
C GLY A 15 12.18 -0.05 -0.42
N TRP A 16 11.07 -0.23 -1.13
CA TRP A 16 9.72 -0.16 -0.57
C TRP A 16 9.22 -1.58 -0.35
N THR A 17 8.67 -1.85 0.83
CA THR A 17 8.05 -3.14 1.13
C THR A 17 6.53 -2.99 1.17
N VAL A 18 5.84 -3.97 0.63
CA VAL A 18 4.37 -4.10 0.76
C VAL A 18 4.11 -5.41 1.47
N PRO A 19 3.41 -5.41 2.62
CA PRO A 19 3.03 -6.65 3.27
C PRO A 19 2.06 -7.43 2.38
N ILE A 20 2.29 -8.73 2.23
CA ILE A 20 1.37 -9.66 1.58
C ILE A 20 0.72 -10.48 2.69
N PRO A 21 -0.62 -10.43 2.81
CA PRO A 21 -1.33 -11.24 3.80
C PRO A 21 -0.94 -12.70 3.65
N ARG A 22 -0.46 -13.32 4.75
CA ARG A 22 -0.07 -14.74 4.83
C ARG A 22 1.21 -15.15 4.10
N ASP A 23 1.73 -14.33 3.18
CA ASP A 23 2.95 -14.61 2.40
C ASP A 23 4.16 -13.72 2.76
N GLY A 24 4.01 -12.81 3.73
CA GLY A 24 5.11 -12.01 4.28
C GLY A 24 5.15 -10.60 3.72
N GLU A 25 6.22 -10.24 3.01
CA GLU A 25 6.37 -8.93 2.36
C GLU A 25 7.02 -9.07 0.98
N LYS A 26 6.71 -8.14 0.09
CA LYS A 26 7.37 -8.01 -1.21
C LYS A 26 8.09 -6.68 -1.30
N ARG A 27 9.35 -6.73 -1.72
CA ARG A 27 10.22 -5.54 -1.88
C ARG A 27 10.26 -5.06 -3.33
N PHE A 28 10.28 -3.74 -3.48
CA PHE A 28 10.35 -3.03 -4.75
C PHE A 28 11.45 -1.98 -4.72
N VAL A 29 12.14 -1.80 -5.85
CA VAL A 29 13.15 -0.74 -6.04
C VAL A 29 12.51 0.59 -6.48
N SER A 30 11.22 0.57 -6.82
CA SER A 30 10.43 1.71 -7.29
C SER A 30 9.22 1.87 -6.39
N ARG A 31 9.04 3.09 -5.86
CA ARG A 31 7.86 3.45 -5.07
C ARG A 31 6.57 3.29 -5.86
N THR A 32 6.61 3.66 -7.13
CA THR A 32 5.45 3.56 -8.04
C THR A 32 5.04 2.11 -8.22
N ASP A 33 6.01 1.19 -8.33
CA ASP A 33 5.73 -0.24 -8.48
C ASP A 33 5.16 -0.82 -7.19
N ALA A 34 5.69 -0.41 -6.03
CA ALA A 34 5.13 -0.78 -4.73
C ALA A 34 3.68 -0.29 -4.59
N LEU A 35 3.39 0.95 -4.99
CA LEU A 35 2.04 1.51 -4.95
C LEU A 35 1.08 0.75 -5.87
N ALA A 36 1.50 0.46 -7.11
CA ALA A 36 0.70 -0.30 -8.06
C ALA A 36 0.40 -1.71 -7.55
N PHE A 37 1.40 -2.37 -6.96
CA PHE A 37 1.22 -3.68 -6.36
C PHE A 37 0.29 -3.64 -5.15
N ALA A 38 0.47 -2.68 -4.23
CA ALA A 38 -0.40 -2.51 -3.08
C ALA A 38 -1.85 -2.23 -3.50
N GLN A 39 -2.06 -1.46 -4.57
CA GLN A 39 -3.39 -1.20 -5.12
C GLN A 39 -4.03 -2.49 -5.63
N MET A 40 -3.30 -3.24 -6.45
CA MET A 40 -3.78 -4.52 -7.00
C MET A 40 -4.15 -5.49 -5.87
N LEU A 41 -3.28 -5.63 -4.86
CA LEU A 41 -3.47 -6.51 -3.72
C LEU A 41 -4.67 -6.07 -2.87
N ALA A 42 -4.79 -4.78 -2.56
CA ALA A 42 -5.92 -4.24 -1.81
C ALA A 42 -7.26 -4.49 -2.53
N LYS A 43 -7.30 -4.39 -3.87
CA LYS A 43 -8.48 -4.70 -4.68
C LYS A 43 -8.83 -6.19 -4.60
N ASP A 44 -7.86 -7.06 -4.84
CA ASP A 44 -8.08 -8.51 -4.87
C ASP A 44 -8.56 -9.03 -3.51
N GLU A 45 -7.92 -8.59 -2.43
CA GLU A 45 -8.31 -8.93 -1.06
C GLU A 45 -9.67 -8.33 -0.64
N SER A 46 -10.02 -7.15 -1.15
CA SER A 46 -11.35 -6.57 -0.87
C SER A 46 -12.46 -7.42 -1.50
N ILE A 47 -12.22 -7.94 -2.70
CA ILE A 47 -13.14 -8.84 -3.42
C ILE A 47 -13.24 -10.19 -2.69
N SER A 48 -12.09 -10.79 -2.34
CA SER A 48 -12.03 -12.14 -1.77
C SER A 48 -12.62 -12.19 -0.36
N GLN A 49 -12.32 -11.19 0.49
CA GLN A 49 -12.72 -11.17 1.89
C GLN A 49 -14.06 -10.45 2.12
N ARG A 50 -14.63 -9.78 1.10
CA ARG A 50 -15.77 -8.86 1.24
C ARG A 50 -15.54 -7.80 2.32
N THR A 51 -14.31 -7.31 2.44
CA THR A 51 -13.95 -6.23 3.37
C THR A 51 -13.35 -5.06 2.60
N ASN A 52 -13.42 -3.86 3.16
CA ASN A 52 -12.71 -2.73 2.57
C ASN A 52 -11.25 -2.74 3.05
N ASN A 53 -10.33 -2.73 2.09
CA ASN A 53 -8.92 -2.49 2.35
C ASN A 53 -8.48 -1.12 1.84
N TYR A 54 -7.43 -0.60 2.45
CA TYR A 54 -6.99 0.77 2.25
C TYR A 54 -5.50 0.86 1.97
N LEU A 55 -5.09 1.91 1.27
CA LEU A 55 -3.70 2.29 1.12
C LEU A 55 -3.43 3.51 1.97
N CYS A 56 -2.38 3.49 2.79
CA CYS A 56 -1.90 4.65 3.52
C CYS A 56 -0.58 5.10 2.91
N VAL A 57 -0.57 6.28 2.29
CA VAL A 57 0.56 6.74 1.47
C VAL A 57 1.11 8.03 2.05
N GLU A 58 2.41 8.03 2.35
CA GLU A 58 3.11 9.23 2.84
C GLU A 58 3.44 10.18 1.68
N GLY A 59 3.03 11.45 1.75
CA GLY A 59 3.40 12.43 0.74
C GLY A 59 4.86 12.89 0.86
N GLY A 60 5.35 13.60 -0.16
CA GLY A 60 6.67 14.27 -0.08
C GLY A 60 6.74 15.34 1.00
N ASP A 61 5.58 15.77 1.48
CA ASP A 61 5.38 16.69 2.60
C ASP A 61 5.36 15.99 3.97
N LYS A 62 5.64 14.68 4.03
CA LYS A 62 5.67 13.86 5.26
C LYS A 62 4.32 13.66 5.93
N HIS A 63 3.23 13.96 5.24
CA HIS A 63 1.88 13.67 5.73
C HIS A 63 1.36 12.35 5.14
N TRP A 64 0.86 11.49 6.01
CA TRP A 64 0.17 10.26 5.64
C TRP A 64 -1.26 10.54 5.21
N ARG A 65 -1.71 9.90 4.13
CA ARG A 65 -3.05 10.04 3.56
C ARG A 65 -3.63 8.67 3.28
N LEU A 66 -4.90 8.49 3.61
CA LEU A 66 -5.61 7.24 3.43
C LEU A 66 -6.40 7.26 2.13
N PHE A 67 -6.34 6.16 1.39
CA PHE A 67 -7.03 5.96 0.12
C PHE A 67 -7.74 4.60 0.13
N THR A 68 -8.85 4.51 -0.59
CA THR A 68 -9.47 3.22 -0.92
C THR A 68 -8.61 2.45 -1.91
N ALA A 69 -8.93 1.16 -2.13
CA ALA A 69 -8.30 0.34 -3.17
C ALA A 69 -8.42 0.95 -4.60
N ASP A 70 -9.39 1.84 -4.83
CA ASP A 70 -9.56 2.59 -6.09
C ASP A 70 -8.82 3.93 -6.11
N LEU A 71 -7.92 4.16 -5.16
CA LEU A 71 -7.15 5.41 -4.99
C LEU A 71 -8.03 6.65 -4.77
N MET A 72 -9.25 6.46 -4.26
CA MET A 72 -10.09 7.58 -3.83
C MET A 72 -9.70 7.98 -2.41
N PRO A 73 -9.52 9.28 -2.11
CA PRO A 73 -9.18 9.72 -0.77
C PRO A 73 -10.29 9.34 0.22
N VAL A 74 -9.89 8.90 1.41
CA VAL A 74 -10.80 8.67 2.54
C VAL A 74 -10.76 9.91 3.43
N GLY A 75 -11.93 10.53 3.61
CA GLY A 75 -12.12 11.74 4.41
C GLY A 75 -12.36 11.45 5.89
#